data_AF-A0A4Y3N7V1-F1
#
_entry.id   AF-A0A4Y3N7V1-F1
#
_cell.length_a   1.000
_cell.length_b   1.000
_cell.length_c   1.000
_cell.angle_alpha   90.00
_cell.angle_beta   90.00
_cell.angle_gamma   90.00
#
_symmetry.space_group_name_H-M   'P 1'
#
loop_
_entity.id
_entity.type
_entity.pdbx_description
1 polymer ?
#
loop_
_entity_poly.entity_id
_entity_poly.type
_entity_poly.pdbx_seq_one_letter_code
_entity_poly.pdbx_strand_id
1 'polypeptide(L)'
;MGGSAEVKSKKKNGRRSEQIINVLTAAVMTAVFFAMARESLPWASVIFTVAACYTFLMFRVVVQSGRASAVMFITMFLIFFSLIHVEDQLGIPAPGSWFLGLFVGGIVGINKWTGTPAKTRSSRKPTGTSKDGLKFTGGPRLALINAICAAVLLGIGGAHFALQTPTAAVGTVFAGASLGGWALFHFPLSLKLRNLLLWVIPVEFFLLLFLAGNTGQTALPFVWAYGALLGILLGGRYWRGPRLGEPRPPFNARATTGRKQKRKRTPQPKPKQKQKQ
;
A
#
# COMPACT_ATOMS: atom_id res chain seq x y z
N MET A 1 -22.84 -40.89 -2.21
CA MET A 1 -22.98 -39.47 -2.66
C MET A 1 -23.18 -38.46 -1.51
N GLY A 2 -22.74 -38.73 -0.27
CA GLY A 2 -22.99 -37.83 0.89
C GLY A 2 -21.94 -36.74 1.19
N GLY A 3 -20.73 -36.83 0.65
CA GLY A 3 -19.61 -35.96 1.08
C GLY A 3 -19.71 -34.48 0.67
N SER A 4 -20.48 -34.13 -0.37
CA SER A 4 -20.53 -32.74 -0.88
C SER A 4 -21.38 -31.80 -0.02
N ALA A 5 -22.45 -32.31 0.59
CA ALA A 5 -23.33 -31.51 1.45
C ALA A 5 -22.70 -31.25 2.82
N GLU A 6 -22.04 -32.25 3.41
CA GLU A 6 -21.37 -32.13 4.70
C GLU A 6 -20.19 -31.15 4.66
N VAL A 7 -19.38 -31.21 3.60
CA VAL A 7 -18.26 -30.27 3.38
C VAL A 7 -18.75 -28.84 3.19
N LYS A 8 -19.87 -28.62 2.48
CA LYS A 8 -20.47 -27.29 2.31
C LYS A 8 -21.04 -26.76 3.63
N SER A 9 -21.66 -27.61 4.44
CA SER A 9 -22.21 -27.26 5.75
C SER A 9 -21.11 -26.86 6.74
N LYS A 10 -20.06 -27.69 6.91
CA LYS A 10 -18.89 -27.37 7.74
C LYS A 10 -18.21 -26.06 7.32
N LYS A 11 -18.03 -25.83 6.01
CA LYS A 11 -17.46 -24.59 5.48
C LYS A 11 -18.33 -23.35 5.68
N LYS A 12 -19.67 -23.52 5.75
CA LYS A 12 -20.61 -22.43 6.04
C LYS A 12 -20.61 -22.09 7.52
N ASN A 13 -20.58 -23.09 8.40
CA ASN A 13 -20.49 -22.89 9.85
C ASN A 13 -19.17 -22.25 10.26
N GLY A 14 -18.03 -22.71 9.71
CA GLY A 14 -16.73 -22.08 9.97
C GLY A 14 -16.67 -20.61 9.55
N ARG A 15 -17.31 -20.24 8.43
CA ARG A 15 -17.41 -18.82 8.04
C ARG A 15 -18.30 -18.02 8.98
N ARG A 16 -19.40 -18.57 9.49
CA ARG A 16 -20.26 -17.88 10.45
C ARG A 16 -19.55 -17.68 11.79
N SER A 17 -18.76 -18.64 12.27
CA SER A 17 -18.00 -18.49 13.51
C SER A 17 -16.89 -17.44 13.39
N GLU A 18 -16.09 -17.47 12.33
CA GLU A 18 -15.06 -16.44 12.07
C GLU A 18 -15.66 -15.02 12.05
N GLN A 19 -16.82 -14.91 11.44
CA GLN A 19 -17.57 -13.67 11.33
C GLN A 19 -18.05 -13.13 12.67
N ILE A 20 -18.64 -14.00 13.51
CA ILE A 20 -19.08 -13.62 14.85
C ILE A 20 -17.88 -13.19 15.71
N ILE A 21 -16.78 -13.94 15.66
CA ILE A 21 -15.54 -13.60 16.38
C ILE A 21 -15.06 -12.21 15.95
N ASN A 22 -14.97 -11.95 14.65
CA ASN A 22 -14.48 -10.68 14.15
C ASN A 22 -15.36 -9.48 14.53
N VAL A 23 -16.69 -9.63 14.51
CA VAL A 23 -17.60 -8.57 15.00
C VAL A 23 -17.41 -8.33 16.48
N LEU A 24 -17.36 -9.39 17.26
CA LEU A 24 -17.19 -9.29 18.70
C LEU A 24 -15.86 -8.59 19.01
N THR A 25 -14.77 -8.96 18.34
CA THR A 25 -13.47 -8.29 18.49
C THR A 25 -13.56 -6.81 18.12
N ALA A 26 -14.17 -6.45 16.99
CA ALA A 26 -14.31 -5.04 16.59
C ALA A 26 -15.16 -4.23 17.58
N ALA A 27 -16.26 -4.81 18.08
CA ALA A 27 -17.11 -4.20 19.10
C ALA A 27 -16.36 -3.99 20.42
N VAL A 28 -15.60 -5.00 20.87
CA VAL A 28 -14.77 -4.92 22.08
C VAL A 28 -13.71 -3.83 21.92
N MET A 29 -12.97 -3.78 20.80
CA MET A 29 -11.96 -2.75 20.56
C MET A 29 -12.57 -1.33 20.54
N THR A 30 -13.77 -1.20 19.97
CA THR A 30 -14.51 0.07 19.98
C THR A 30 -14.92 0.45 21.40
N ALA A 31 -15.43 -0.49 22.20
CA ALA A 31 -15.78 -0.24 23.60
C ALA A 31 -14.56 0.15 24.45
N VAL A 32 -13.42 -0.52 24.24
CA VAL A 32 -12.14 -0.16 24.88
C VAL A 32 -11.72 1.27 24.51
N PHE A 33 -11.88 1.66 23.24
CA PHE A 33 -11.63 3.04 22.81
C PHE A 33 -12.49 4.05 23.58
N PHE A 34 -13.81 3.84 23.68
CA PHE A 34 -14.69 4.74 24.44
C PHE A 34 -14.30 4.80 25.92
N ALA A 35 -13.91 3.67 26.51
CA ALA A 35 -13.49 3.58 27.91
C ALA A 35 -12.15 4.30 28.18
N MET A 36 -11.22 4.31 27.22
CA MET A 36 -9.93 4.98 27.32
C MET A 36 -10.01 6.47 27.02
N ALA A 37 -10.80 6.87 26.01
CA ALA A 37 -10.84 8.25 25.56
C ALA A 37 -11.51 9.20 26.56
N ARG A 38 -12.49 8.73 27.35
CA ARG A 38 -13.25 9.48 28.39
C ARG A 38 -13.44 10.96 28.05
N GLU A 39 -12.60 11.84 28.61
CA GLU A 39 -12.70 13.31 28.51
C GLU A 39 -12.22 13.87 27.16
N SER A 40 -11.40 13.12 26.44
CA SER A 40 -10.84 13.48 25.13
C SER A 40 -11.63 12.92 23.95
N LEU A 41 -12.84 12.41 24.19
CA LEU A 41 -13.65 11.67 23.20
C LEU A 41 -13.76 12.36 21.83
N PRO A 42 -14.04 13.67 21.72
CA PRO A 42 -14.19 14.32 20.42
C PRO A 42 -12.91 14.22 19.58
N TRP A 43 -11.76 14.56 20.16
CA TRP A 43 -10.47 14.55 19.47
C TRP A 43 -9.99 13.12 19.18
N ALA A 44 -10.10 12.24 20.17
CA ALA A 44 -9.76 10.83 20.04
C ALA A 44 -10.60 10.13 18.95
N SER A 45 -11.88 10.51 18.81
CA SER A 45 -12.79 9.94 17.81
C SER A 45 -12.41 10.31 16.37
N VAL A 46 -11.86 11.51 16.16
CA VAL A 46 -11.34 11.91 14.85
C VAL A 46 -10.15 11.03 14.48
N ILE A 47 -9.19 10.85 15.39
CA ILE A 47 -8.01 10.02 15.18
C ILE A 47 -8.40 8.56 14.91
N PHE A 48 -9.30 8.02 15.73
CA PHE A 48 -9.82 6.66 15.58
C PHE A 48 -10.51 6.47 14.22
N THR A 49 -11.42 7.37 13.86
CA THR A 49 -12.16 7.30 12.58
C THR A 49 -11.21 7.38 11.39
N VAL A 50 -10.24 8.28 11.42
CA VAL A 50 -9.23 8.40 10.35
C VAL A 50 -8.41 7.11 10.24
N ALA A 51 -7.96 6.53 11.35
CA ALA A 51 -7.21 5.28 11.36
C ALA A 51 -8.03 4.08 10.84
N ALA A 52 -9.31 4.01 11.21
CA ALA A 52 -10.23 2.98 10.74
C ALA A 52 -10.47 3.10 9.23
N CYS A 53 -10.76 4.30 8.74
CA CYS A 53 -10.91 4.58 7.31
C CYS A 53 -9.63 4.27 6.53
N TYR A 54 -8.47 4.69 7.05
CA TYR A 54 -7.16 4.44 6.47
C TYR A 54 -6.92 2.94 6.25
N THR A 55 -7.13 2.15 7.30
CA THR A 55 -6.84 0.70 7.27
C THR A 55 -7.87 -0.08 6.46
N PHE A 56 -9.14 0.32 6.54
CA PHE A 56 -10.19 -0.19 5.67
C PHE A 56 -9.81 -0.02 4.20
N LEU A 57 -9.44 1.19 3.79
CA LEU A 57 -9.02 1.48 2.42
C LEU A 57 -7.72 0.75 2.05
N MET A 58 -6.79 0.58 3.00
CA MET A 58 -5.55 -0.15 2.76
C MET A 58 -5.85 -1.60 2.31
N PHE A 59 -6.68 -2.32 3.06
CA PHE A 59 -7.04 -3.71 2.74
C PHE A 59 -8.03 -3.84 1.57
N ARG A 60 -8.85 -2.82 1.30
CA ARG A 60 -9.90 -2.88 0.26
C ARG A 60 -9.49 -2.33 -1.10
N VAL A 61 -8.67 -1.30 -1.12
CA VAL A 61 -8.37 -0.54 -2.33
C VAL A 61 -6.89 -0.60 -2.63
N VAL A 62 -6.06 -0.23 -1.65
CA VAL A 62 -4.62 -0.05 -1.84
C VAL A 62 -3.91 -1.38 -2.13
N VAL A 63 -4.37 -2.50 -1.55
CA VAL A 63 -3.82 -3.85 -1.78
C VAL A 63 -3.75 -4.25 -3.26
N GLN A 64 -4.55 -3.61 -4.13
CA GLN A 64 -4.52 -3.86 -5.57
C GLN A 64 -3.21 -3.36 -6.23
N SER A 65 -2.55 -2.40 -5.60
CA SER A 65 -1.25 -1.86 -6.00
C SER A 65 -0.21 -2.26 -4.96
N GLY A 66 0.58 -3.30 -5.23
CA GLY A 66 1.57 -3.81 -4.27
C GLY A 66 2.54 -2.73 -3.78
N ARG A 67 2.92 -1.78 -4.64
CA ARG A 67 3.77 -0.66 -4.25
C ARG A 67 3.06 0.33 -3.32
N ALA A 68 1.84 0.75 -3.66
CA ALA A 68 1.07 1.65 -2.81
C ALA A 68 0.79 0.97 -1.45
N SER A 69 0.51 -0.34 -1.47
CA SER A 69 0.30 -1.11 -0.24
C SER A 69 1.55 -1.11 0.64
N ALA A 70 2.74 -1.35 0.08
CA ALA A 70 3.99 -1.34 0.83
C ALA A 70 4.27 0.05 1.42
N VAL A 71 4.11 1.12 0.61
CA VAL A 71 4.30 2.50 1.06
C VAL A 71 3.33 2.84 2.20
N MET A 72 2.03 2.61 2.01
CA MET A 72 1.02 2.93 3.02
C MET A 72 1.16 2.06 4.29
N PHE A 73 1.69 0.84 4.17
CA PHE A 73 2.00 0.02 5.35
C PHE A 73 3.13 0.64 6.17
N ILE A 74 4.19 1.16 5.54
CA ILE A 74 5.26 1.88 6.22
C ILE A 74 4.75 3.18 6.83
N THR A 75 3.95 3.95 6.09
CA THR A 75 3.33 5.20 6.57
C THR A 75 2.52 5.01 7.86
N MET A 76 1.84 3.87 8.00
CA MET A 76 1.08 3.53 9.20
C MET A 76 1.95 3.57 10.47
N PHE A 77 3.18 3.05 10.41
CA PHE A 77 4.12 3.09 11.52
C PHE A 77 4.67 4.50 11.76
N LEU A 78 4.97 5.25 10.69
CA LEU A 78 5.43 6.64 10.82
C LEU A 78 4.40 7.52 11.51
N ILE A 79 3.12 7.38 11.15
CA ILE A 79 2.01 8.08 11.83
C ILE A 79 1.97 7.67 13.30
N PHE A 80 2.03 6.38 13.60
CA PHE A 80 2.02 5.90 14.99
C PHE A 80 3.17 6.49 15.82
N PHE A 81 4.40 6.47 15.31
CA PHE A 81 5.55 7.06 15.99
C PHE A 81 5.41 8.57 16.18
N SER A 82 4.87 9.28 15.19
CA SER A 82 4.60 10.71 15.34
C SER A 82 3.55 10.99 16.41
N LEU A 83 2.46 10.22 16.44
CA LEU A 83 1.40 10.40 17.44
C LEU A 83 1.87 10.15 18.87
N ILE A 84 2.86 9.29 19.09
CA ILE A 84 3.52 9.15 20.41
C ILE A 84 4.13 10.50 20.85
N HIS A 85 4.82 11.21 19.95
CA HIS A 85 5.42 12.51 20.27
C HIS A 85 4.36 13.60 20.50
N VAL A 86 3.16 13.44 19.92
CA VAL A 86 2.04 14.39 20.07
C VAL A 86 1.24 14.13 21.36
N GLU A 87 1.11 12.87 21.79
CA GLU A 87 0.43 12.51 23.04
C GLU A 87 1.08 13.21 24.24
N ASP A 88 2.41 13.23 24.30
CA ASP A 88 3.17 13.92 25.34
C ASP A 88 2.89 15.43 25.43
N GLN A 89 2.42 16.04 24.33
CA GLN A 89 2.18 17.48 24.24
C GLN A 89 0.72 17.88 24.47
N LEU A 90 -0.24 17.06 24.00
CA LEU A 90 -1.67 17.39 24.01
C LEU A 90 -2.47 16.62 25.07
N GLY A 91 -1.89 15.60 25.72
CA GLY A 91 -2.59 14.75 26.68
C GLY A 91 -3.75 13.94 26.08
N ILE A 92 -3.85 13.90 24.74
CA ILE A 92 -4.83 13.11 24.01
C ILE A 92 -4.23 11.73 23.80
N PRO A 93 -4.97 10.63 24.05
CA PRO A 93 -4.51 9.25 23.81
C PRO A 93 -4.48 8.94 22.29
N ALA A 94 -3.69 9.71 21.56
CA ALA A 94 -3.60 9.73 20.11
C ALA A 94 -3.07 8.42 19.52
N PRO A 95 -1.94 7.84 19.97
CA PRO A 95 -1.46 6.58 19.43
C PRO A 95 -2.37 5.41 19.81
N GLY A 96 -2.97 5.41 21.01
CA GLY A 96 -3.97 4.43 21.41
C GLY A 96 -5.22 4.46 20.51
N SER A 97 -5.75 5.66 20.27
CA SER A 97 -6.89 5.87 19.38
C SER A 97 -6.59 5.47 17.94
N TRP A 98 -5.39 5.80 17.45
CA TRP A 98 -4.92 5.37 16.13
C TRP A 98 -4.86 3.85 16.05
N PHE A 99 -4.20 3.20 17.00
CA PHE A 99 -4.02 1.75 17.01
C PHE A 99 -5.37 1.00 17.04
N LEU A 100 -6.28 1.38 17.93
CA LEU A 100 -7.61 0.75 18.01
C LEU A 100 -8.39 0.96 16.71
N GLY A 101 -8.32 2.15 16.11
CA GLY A 101 -8.92 2.42 14.82
C GLY A 101 -8.32 1.56 13.70
N LEU A 102 -6.99 1.34 13.68
CA LEU A 102 -6.34 0.45 12.72
C LEU A 102 -6.90 -0.98 12.84
N PHE A 103 -7.06 -1.50 14.05
CA PHE A 103 -7.61 -2.85 14.28
C PHE A 103 -9.05 -2.96 13.78
N VAL A 104 -9.91 -2.01 14.15
CA VAL A 104 -11.31 -2.01 13.73
C VAL A 104 -11.42 -1.90 12.21
N GLY A 105 -10.70 -0.94 11.60
CA GLY A 105 -10.65 -0.77 10.14
C GLY A 105 -10.10 -1.99 9.41
N GLY A 106 -9.08 -2.64 9.97
CA GLY A 106 -8.48 -3.87 9.44
C GLY A 106 -9.44 -5.05 9.44
N ILE A 107 -10.09 -5.30 10.58
CA ILE A 107 -11.10 -6.36 10.71
C ILE A 107 -12.22 -6.14 9.69
N VAL A 108 -12.77 -4.92 9.61
CA VAL A 108 -13.85 -4.59 8.67
C VAL A 108 -13.37 -4.67 7.20
N GLY A 109 -12.14 -4.26 6.92
CA GLY A 109 -11.54 -4.27 5.59
C GLY A 109 -11.27 -5.68 5.06
N ILE A 110 -10.78 -6.59 5.89
CA ILE A 110 -10.45 -7.98 5.52
C ILE A 110 -11.71 -8.84 5.40
N ASN A 111 -12.73 -8.57 6.23
CA ASN A 111 -13.95 -9.36 6.24
C ASN A 111 -14.77 -9.20 4.95
N LYS A 112 -15.24 -10.34 4.40
CA LYS A 112 -16.02 -10.41 3.14
C LYS A 112 -17.41 -9.76 3.21
N TRP A 113 -17.79 -9.21 4.36
CA TRP A 113 -19.10 -8.62 4.64
C TRP A 113 -19.37 -7.35 3.87
N THR A 114 -18.36 -6.51 3.73
CA THR A 114 -18.44 -5.26 2.97
C THR A 114 -18.24 -5.49 1.46
N GLY A 115 -18.58 -6.69 0.97
CA GLY A 115 -18.44 -7.12 -0.42
C GLY A 115 -17.19 -7.95 -0.69
N THR A 116 -17.00 -8.37 -1.95
CA THR A 116 -15.84 -9.18 -2.37
C THR A 116 -14.53 -8.45 -2.05
N PRO A 117 -13.63 -8.99 -1.20
CA PRO A 117 -12.36 -8.35 -0.90
C PRO A 117 -11.61 -8.14 -2.22
N ALA A 118 -10.90 -7.01 -2.33
CA ALA A 118 -10.10 -6.77 -3.51
C ALA A 118 -9.15 -7.95 -3.69
N LYS A 119 -9.23 -8.60 -4.85
CA LYS A 119 -8.28 -9.65 -5.19
C LYS A 119 -6.89 -9.01 -5.11
N THR A 120 -6.02 -9.61 -4.30
CA THR A 120 -4.59 -9.26 -4.10
C THR A 120 -3.80 -9.20 -5.42
N ARG A 121 -4.39 -9.66 -6.52
CA ARG A 121 -3.99 -9.31 -7.88
C ARG A 121 -5.20 -8.83 -8.67
N SER A 122 -5.06 -7.70 -9.34
CA SER A 122 -5.92 -7.33 -10.46
C SER A 122 -5.90 -8.48 -11.48
N SER A 123 -6.90 -9.37 -11.38
CA SER A 123 -7.18 -10.41 -12.36
C SER A 123 -7.86 -9.79 -13.59
N ARG A 124 -7.34 -8.65 -14.09
CA ARG A 124 -7.70 -8.24 -15.44
C ARG A 124 -6.94 -9.18 -16.36
N LYS A 125 -7.66 -9.92 -17.23
CA LYS A 125 -7.04 -10.56 -18.39
C LYS A 125 -6.12 -9.49 -19.00
N PRO A 126 -4.84 -9.80 -19.29
CA PRO A 126 -3.95 -8.86 -19.94
C PRO A 126 -4.69 -8.34 -21.16
N THR A 127 -5.11 -7.08 -21.16
CA THR A 127 -5.68 -6.46 -22.35
C THR A 127 -4.56 -6.50 -23.37
N GLY A 128 -4.74 -7.33 -24.39
CA GLY A 128 -3.71 -7.67 -25.34
C GLY A 128 -3.24 -6.47 -26.15
N THR A 129 -2.11 -6.68 -26.82
CA THR A 129 -1.45 -5.84 -27.83
C THR A 129 -0.47 -4.77 -27.33
N SER A 130 0.48 -5.15 -26.47
CA SER A 130 1.85 -4.68 -26.72
C SER A 130 2.45 -5.60 -27.79
N LYS A 131 3.03 -5.01 -28.84
CA LYS A 131 3.65 -5.71 -30.00
C LYS A 131 4.74 -6.75 -29.63
N ASP A 132 5.09 -6.89 -28.35
CA ASP A 132 6.19 -7.74 -27.88
C ASP A 132 5.80 -8.82 -26.84
N GLY A 133 4.51 -9.15 -26.67
CA GLY A 133 4.10 -10.31 -25.87
C GLY A 133 4.34 -10.20 -24.35
N LEU A 134 4.77 -9.03 -23.86
CA LEU A 134 4.90 -8.75 -22.43
C LEU A 134 3.51 -8.49 -21.81
N LYS A 135 3.09 -9.37 -20.90
CA LYS A 135 1.83 -9.24 -20.15
C LYS A 135 2.03 -8.25 -19.00
N PHE A 136 1.48 -7.05 -19.11
CA PHE A 136 1.51 -6.05 -18.04
C PHE A 136 0.17 -5.94 -17.30
N THR A 137 0.23 -5.99 -15.98
CA THR A 137 -0.90 -5.65 -15.09
C THR A 137 -0.89 -4.13 -14.84
N GLY A 138 -1.31 -3.36 -15.85
CA GLY A 138 -1.50 -1.91 -15.77
C GLY A 138 -2.98 -1.49 -15.87
N GLY A 139 -3.28 -0.25 -15.49
CA GLY A 139 -4.55 0.41 -15.75
C GLY A 139 -4.74 1.74 -15.00
N PRO A 140 -5.64 2.62 -15.46
CA PRO A 140 -5.88 3.94 -14.87
C PRO A 140 -6.29 3.87 -13.39
N ARG A 141 -6.96 2.77 -13.00
CA ARG A 141 -7.30 2.50 -11.60
C ARG A 141 -6.07 2.40 -10.69
N LEU A 142 -4.99 1.77 -11.15
CA LEU A 142 -3.75 1.67 -10.35
C LEU A 142 -3.05 3.03 -10.26
N ALA A 143 -3.05 3.81 -11.34
CA ALA A 143 -2.56 5.19 -11.30
C ALA A 143 -3.35 6.03 -10.30
N LEU A 144 -4.69 5.97 -10.34
CA LEU A 144 -5.56 6.67 -9.40
C LEU A 144 -5.29 6.27 -7.94
N ILE A 145 -5.13 4.98 -7.65
CA ILE A 145 -4.78 4.51 -6.29
C ILE A 145 -3.44 5.12 -5.84
N ASN A 146 -2.42 5.08 -6.69
CA ASN A 146 -1.12 5.69 -6.34
C ASN A 146 -1.22 7.21 -6.19
N ALA A 147 -2.06 7.88 -6.99
CA ALA A 147 -2.31 9.32 -6.92
C ALA A 147 -2.96 9.71 -5.58
N ILE A 148 -4.01 8.98 -5.17
CA ILE A 148 -4.70 9.21 -3.91
C ILE A 148 -3.74 8.96 -2.74
N CYS A 149 -2.97 7.87 -2.75
CA CYS A 149 -1.97 7.62 -1.72
C CYS A 149 -0.89 8.71 -1.66
N ALA A 150 -0.45 9.23 -2.82
CA ALA A 150 0.47 10.37 -2.88
C ALA A 150 -0.17 11.63 -2.29
N ALA A 151 -1.43 11.94 -2.61
CA ALA A 151 -2.14 13.08 -2.02
C ALA A 151 -2.27 12.95 -0.50
N VAL A 152 -2.55 11.75 0.02
CA VAL A 152 -2.58 11.49 1.47
C VAL A 152 -1.22 11.74 2.11
N LEU A 153 -0.12 11.25 1.52
CA LEU A 153 1.23 11.50 2.02
C LEU A 153 1.63 12.98 1.98
N LEU A 154 1.24 13.69 0.92
CA LEU A 154 1.44 15.13 0.80
C LEU A 154 0.66 15.88 1.89
N GLY A 155 -0.59 15.50 2.15
CA GLY A 155 -1.40 16.08 3.21
C GLY A 155 -0.82 15.84 4.59
N ILE A 156 -0.42 14.61 4.91
CA ILE A 156 0.16 14.27 6.22
C ILE A 156 1.52 14.94 6.42
N GLY A 157 2.40 14.89 5.40
CA GLY A 157 3.70 15.56 5.45
C GLY A 157 3.57 17.07 5.54
N GLY A 158 2.63 17.66 4.80
CA GLY A 158 2.30 19.09 4.87
C GLY A 158 1.74 19.50 6.23
N ALA A 159 0.88 18.68 6.84
CA ALA A 159 0.39 18.92 8.19
C ALA A 159 1.50 18.86 9.23
N HIS A 160 2.41 17.87 9.16
CA HIS A 160 3.58 17.82 10.07
C HIS A 160 4.48 19.03 9.90
N PHE A 161 4.74 19.42 8.66
CA PHE A 161 5.52 20.62 8.35
C PHE A 161 4.87 21.88 8.95
N ALA A 162 3.59 22.10 8.67
CA ALA A 162 2.88 23.31 9.07
C ALA A 162 2.68 23.41 10.60
N LEU A 163 2.42 22.27 11.26
CA LEU A 163 2.05 22.25 12.68
C LEU A 163 3.26 22.16 13.62
N GLN A 164 4.35 21.52 13.22
CA GLN A 164 5.50 21.30 14.11
C GLN A 164 6.63 22.30 13.87
N THR A 165 7.04 22.51 12.62
CA THR A 165 8.23 23.33 12.34
C THR A 165 8.22 23.89 10.91
N PRO A 166 7.46 24.99 10.64
CA PRO A 166 7.29 25.55 9.30
C PRO A 166 8.51 26.41 8.87
N THR A 167 9.71 25.82 8.88
CA THR A 167 10.94 26.52 8.46
C THR A 167 11.32 26.18 7.03
N ALA A 168 12.00 27.10 6.35
CA ALA A 168 12.50 26.84 4.99
C ALA A 168 13.35 25.55 4.92
N ALA A 169 14.16 25.27 5.94
CA ALA A 169 14.97 24.06 6.04
C ALA A 169 14.11 22.78 6.00
N VAL A 170 13.08 22.68 6.85
CA VAL A 170 12.19 21.50 6.89
C VAL A 170 11.43 21.35 5.57
N GLY A 171 11.02 22.47 4.96
CA GLY A 171 10.41 22.48 3.62
C GLY A 171 11.35 21.96 2.53
N THR A 172 12.63 22.37 2.56
CA THR A 172 13.63 21.86 1.60
C THR A 172 13.91 20.37 1.79
N VAL A 173 13.90 19.87 3.02
CA VAL A 173 14.04 18.44 3.30
C VAL A 173 12.86 17.66 2.73
N PHE A 174 11.62 18.14 2.94
CA PHE A 174 10.43 17.51 2.35
C PHE A 174 10.48 17.48 0.82
N ALA A 175 10.81 18.61 0.19
CA ALA A 175 10.92 18.74 -1.26
C ALA A 175 12.07 17.88 -1.83
N GLY A 176 13.24 17.92 -1.20
CA GLY A 176 14.43 17.16 -1.58
C GLY A 176 14.19 15.65 -1.46
N ALA A 177 13.61 15.19 -0.36
CA ALA A 177 13.24 13.79 -0.18
C ALA A 177 12.19 13.33 -1.20
N SER A 178 11.21 14.19 -1.52
CA SER A 178 10.23 13.93 -2.57
C SER A 178 10.87 13.77 -3.94
N LEU A 179 11.81 14.66 -4.30
CA LEU A 179 12.57 14.56 -5.55
C LEU A 179 13.49 13.34 -5.57
N GLY A 180 14.15 13.01 -4.46
CA GLY A 180 15.02 11.84 -4.33
C GLY A 180 14.25 10.53 -4.47
N GLY A 181 13.14 10.38 -3.73
CA GLY A 181 12.26 9.22 -3.84
C GLY A 181 11.65 9.09 -5.25
N TRP A 182 11.30 10.22 -5.87
CA TRP A 182 10.86 10.25 -7.26
C TRP A 182 11.98 9.77 -8.19
N ALA A 183 13.18 10.33 -8.11
CA ALA A 183 14.32 9.99 -8.95
C ALA A 183 14.70 8.51 -8.86
N LEU A 184 14.70 7.95 -7.64
CA LEU A 184 15.02 6.54 -7.35
C LEU A 184 14.09 5.55 -8.08
N PHE A 185 12.86 5.96 -8.37
CA PHE A 185 11.86 5.14 -9.05
C PHE A 185 11.63 5.58 -10.50
N HIS A 186 11.97 6.84 -10.81
CA HIS A 186 11.82 7.45 -12.10
C HIS A 186 12.92 7.00 -13.08
N PHE A 187 14.17 6.96 -12.64
CA PHE A 187 15.32 6.62 -13.47
C PHE A 187 15.59 5.10 -13.50
N PRO A 188 16.14 4.58 -14.62
CA PRO A 188 16.44 3.16 -14.81
C PRO A 188 17.70 2.71 -14.05
N LEU A 189 17.69 2.79 -12.72
CA LEU A 189 18.82 2.33 -11.90
C LEU A 189 18.92 0.80 -11.92
N SER A 190 20.14 0.28 -11.85
CA SER A 190 20.38 -1.16 -11.70
C SER A 190 19.78 -1.66 -10.37
N LEU A 191 19.35 -2.93 -10.32
CA LEU A 191 18.69 -3.48 -9.12
C LEU A 191 19.64 -3.49 -7.90
N LYS A 192 20.94 -3.70 -8.14
CA LYS A 192 21.99 -3.60 -7.11
C LYS A 192 22.08 -2.18 -6.55
N LEU A 193 22.19 -1.18 -7.42
CA LEU A 193 22.30 0.23 -7.01
C LEU A 193 21.04 0.71 -6.31
N ARG A 194 19.87 0.29 -6.80
CA ARG A 194 18.61 0.63 -6.16
C ARG A 194 18.47 0.02 -4.77
N ASN A 195 18.84 -1.24 -4.60
CA ASN A 195 18.83 -1.88 -3.29
C ASN A 195 19.83 -1.22 -2.33
N LEU A 196 21.01 -0.84 -2.83
CA LEU A 196 21.99 -0.07 -2.05
C LEU A 196 21.41 1.28 -1.60
N LEU A 197 20.78 2.03 -2.50
CA LEU A 197 20.14 3.31 -2.18
C LEU A 197 18.97 3.16 -1.21
N LEU A 198 18.26 2.02 -1.21
CA LEU A 198 17.23 1.75 -0.22
C LEU A 198 17.80 1.56 1.20
N TRP A 199 19.06 1.13 1.35
CA TRP A 199 19.73 1.06 2.66
C TRP A 199 20.10 2.43 3.22
N VAL A 200 20.19 3.46 2.36
CA VAL A 200 20.44 4.83 2.81
C VAL A 200 19.23 5.38 3.58
N ILE A 201 18.02 4.90 3.26
CA ILE A 201 16.77 5.36 3.87
C ILE A 201 16.76 5.24 5.41
N PRO A 202 16.99 4.06 6.02
CA PRO A 202 17.03 3.96 7.47
C PRO A 202 18.17 4.79 8.09
N VAL A 203 19.33 4.86 7.43
CA VAL A 203 20.48 5.65 7.93
C VAL A 203 20.15 7.14 7.97
N GLU A 204 19.61 7.69 6.89
CA GLU A 204 19.18 9.09 6.84
C GLU A 204 18.08 9.39 7.86
N PHE A 205 17.14 8.48 8.04
CA PHE A 205 16.08 8.65 9.04
C PHE A 205 16.65 8.81 10.46
N PHE A 206 17.59 7.95 10.87
CA PHE A 206 18.23 8.06 12.19
C PHE A 206 19.08 9.32 12.31
N LEU A 207 19.82 9.70 11.27
CA LEU A 207 20.60 10.95 11.27
C LEU A 207 19.69 12.18 11.46
N LEU A 208 18.54 12.21 10.76
CA LEU A 208 17.57 13.29 10.91
C LEU A 208 16.88 13.28 12.28
N LEU A 209 16.70 12.11 12.89
CA LEU A 209 16.20 12.00 14.26
C LEU A 209 17.19 12.63 15.26
N PHE A 210 18.48 12.34 15.14
CA PHE A 210 19.53 12.98 15.96
C PHE A 210 19.59 14.50 15.72
N LEU A 211 19.54 14.93 14.45
CA LEU A 211 19.56 16.35 14.11
C LEU A 211 18.33 17.08 14.64
N ALA A 212 17.16 16.46 14.56
CA ALA A 212 15.92 16.99 15.12
C ALA A 212 16.01 17.22 16.63
N GLY A 213 16.58 16.25 17.37
CA GLY A 213 16.82 16.39 18.81
C GLY A 213 17.77 17.55 19.14
N ASN A 214 18.82 17.75 18.34
CA ASN A 214 19.81 18.80 18.58
C ASN A 214 19.37 20.21 18.14
N THR A 215 18.44 20.30 17.19
CA THR A 215 18.00 21.58 16.60
C THR A 215 16.59 22.00 17.04
N GLY A 216 15.90 21.16 17.82
CA GLY A 216 14.49 21.34 18.16
C GLY A 216 13.53 21.14 16.99
N GLN A 217 14.00 20.72 15.81
CA GLN A 217 13.18 20.54 14.62
C GLN A 217 12.63 19.10 14.55
N THR A 218 11.73 18.77 15.47
CA THR A 218 11.16 17.42 15.64
C THR A 218 10.46 16.88 14.38
N ALA A 219 10.04 17.76 13.46
CA ALA A 219 9.41 17.39 12.20
C ALA A 219 10.35 16.74 11.18
N LEU A 220 11.65 17.00 11.23
CA LEU A 220 12.64 16.61 10.19
C LEU A 220 12.56 15.14 9.75
N PRO A 221 12.67 14.14 10.66
CA PRO A 221 12.65 12.74 10.25
C PRO A 221 11.31 12.34 9.61
N PHE A 222 10.20 12.90 10.09
CA PHE A 222 8.87 12.59 9.60
C PHE A 222 8.61 13.20 8.22
N VAL A 223 8.90 14.50 8.03
CA VAL A 223 8.71 15.15 6.72
C VAL A 223 9.62 14.52 5.66
N TRP A 224 10.85 14.16 6.00
CA TRP A 224 11.73 13.45 5.08
C TRP A 224 11.12 12.10 4.69
N ALA A 225 10.62 11.32 5.65
CA ALA A 225 10.05 10.01 5.38
C ALA A 225 8.79 10.10 4.53
N TYR A 226 7.88 11.03 4.85
CA TYR A 226 6.68 11.28 4.05
C TYR A 226 7.03 11.76 2.64
N GLY A 227 8.02 12.65 2.51
CA GLY A 227 8.53 13.13 1.23
C GLY A 227 9.12 12.00 0.39
N ALA A 228 10.01 11.19 0.96
CA ALA A 228 10.61 10.03 0.28
C ALA A 228 9.54 9.04 -0.21
N LEU A 229 8.57 8.69 0.64
CA LEU A 229 7.46 7.80 0.28
C LEU A 229 6.55 8.41 -0.80
N LEU A 230 6.27 9.71 -0.72
CA LEU A 230 5.53 10.47 -1.73
C LEU A 230 6.24 10.38 -3.08
N GLY A 231 7.54 10.70 -3.08
CA GLY A 231 8.42 10.59 -4.23
C GLY A 231 8.38 9.19 -4.84
N ILE A 232 8.50 8.14 -4.02
CA ILE A 232 8.44 6.74 -4.48
C ILE A 232 7.14 6.44 -5.22
N LEU A 233 5.99 6.97 -4.78
CA LEU A 233 4.71 6.79 -5.47
C LEU A 233 4.66 7.57 -6.79
N LEU A 234 5.13 8.81 -6.81
CA LEU A 234 5.16 9.69 -7.98
C LEU A 234 6.18 9.23 -9.05
N GLY A 235 7.31 8.66 -8.64
CA GLY A 235 8.35 8.13 -9.55
C GLY A 235 7.94 6.85 -10.29
N GLY A 236 6.70 6.40 -10.12
CA GLY A 236 6.26 5.09 -10.59
C GLY A 236 6.14 4.87 -12.08
N ARG A 237 6.25 3.59 -12.44
CA ARG A 237 6.05 3.08 -13.80
C ARG A 237 4.65 3.34 -14.35
N TYR A 238 3.65 3.62 -13.50
CA TYR A 238 2.26 3.87 -13.88
C TYR A 238 2.02 5.27 -14.48
N TRP A 239 2.98 6.20 -14.34
CA TRP A 239 2.85 7.57 -14.83
C TRP A 239 3.45 7.80 -16.22
N ARG A 240 4.25 6.85 -16.72
CA ARG A 240 5.03 6.99 -17.96
C ARG A 240 4.96 5.77 -18.88
N GLY A 241 3.89 4.99 -18.80
CA GLY A 241 3.57 3.99 -19.81
C GLY A 241 3.11 4.65 -21.12
N PRO A 242 2.97 3.87 -22.20
CA PRO A 242 2.34 4.33 -23.45
C PRO A 242 0.92 4.90 -23.21
N ARG A 243 0.28 4.48 -22.12
CA ARG A 243 -0.99 5.00 -21.62
C ARG A 243 -0.92 5.18 -20.10
N LEU A 244 -1.69 6.12 -19.56
CA LEU A 244 -1.78 6.39 -18.12
C LEU A 244 -2.23 5.12 -17.37
N GLY A 245 -1.40 4.67 -16.43
CA GLY A 245 -1.62 3.44 -15.67
C GLY A 245 -0.99 2.18 -16.26
N GLU A 246 -0.44 2.19 -17.47
CA GLU A 246 0.35 1.07 -17.99
C GLU A 246 1.79 1.15 -17.45
N PRO A 247 2.37 0.07 -16.90
CA PRO A 247 3.76 0.10 -16.47
C PRO A 247 4.69 0.17 -17.69
N ARG A 248 5.69 1.05 -17.65
CA ARG A 248 6.81 1.01 -18.60
C ARG A 248 7.42 -0.42 -18.64
N PRO A 249 7.70 -1.00 -19.82
CA PRO A 249 8.32 -2.31 -19.91
C PRO A 249 9.62 -2.37 -19.10
N PRO A 250 9.96 -3.53 -18.48
CA PRO A 250 11.13 -3.62 -17.64
C PRO A 250 12.38 -3.42 -18.49
N PHE A 251 13.37 -2.72 -17.94
CA PHE A 251 14.63 -2.40 -18.64
C PHE A 251 15.37 -3.63 -19.18
N ASN A 252 15.13 -4.80 -18.60
CA ASN A 252 15.77 -6.07 -19.00
C ASN A 252 14.92 -6.90 -19.96
N ALA A 253 13.71 -6.46 -20.32
CA ALA A 253 13.09 -6.99 -21.51
C ALA A 253 13.86 -6.42 -22.69
N ARG A 254 14.93 -7.11 -23.11
CA ARG A 254 15.21 -7.22 -24.55
C ARG A 254 13.84 -7.47 -25.15
N ALA A 255 13.40 -6.63 -26.08
CA ALA A 255 12.30 -6.99 -26.96
C ALA A 255 12.71 -8.33 -27.55
N THR A 256 12.23 -9.42 -26.96
CA THR A 256 12.43 -10.75 -27.50
C THR A 256 11.50 -10.75 -28.68
N THR A 257 11.97 -10.16 -29.78
CA THR A 257 11.30 -10.11 -31.07
C THR A 257 10.62 -11.45 -31.23
N GLY A 258 9.28 -11.44 -31.37
CA GLY A 258 8.39 -12.60 -31.33
C GLY A 258 8.63 -13.66 -32.41
N ARG A 259 9.83 -13.73 -32.97
CA ARG A 259 10.24 -14.57 -34.09
C ARG A 259 10.59 -16.00 -33.71
N LYS A 260 10.78 -16.34 -32.43
CA LYS A 260 11.14 -17.71 -32.01
C LYS A 260 10.03 -18.55 -31.35
N GLN A 261 8.80 -18.03 -31.26
CA GLN A 261 7.66 -18.81 -30.71
C GLN A 261 6.73 -19.43 -31.76
N LYS A 262 7.18 -19.52 -33.03
CA LYS A 262 6.55 -20.34 -34.07
C LYS A 262 7.38 -21.60 -34.35
N ARG A 263 7.48 -22.54 -33.38
CA ARG A 263 7.73 -23.97 -33.69
C ARG A 263 7.55 -24.87 -32.47
N LYS A 264 6.31 -25.00 -32.01
CA LYS A 264 5.82 -26.30 -31.50
C LYS A 264 4.41 -26.50 -32.06
N ARG A 265 4.35 -26.78 -33.37
CA ARG A 265 3.20 -27.49 -33.94
C ARG A 265 3.26 -28.90 -33.33
N THR A 266 2.41 -29.16 -32.36
CA THR A 266 2.08 -30.52 -31.96
C THR A 266 1.69 -31.29 -33.22
N PRO A 267 2.35 -32.40 -33.57
CA PRO A 267 1.92 -33.24 -34.68
C PRO A 267 0.53 -33.76 -34.36
N GLN A 268 -0.45 -33.50 -35.22
CA GLN A 268 -1.72 -34.22 -35.20
C GLN A 268 -1.42 -35.72 -35.41
N PRO A 269 -1.94 -36.63 -34.59
CA PRO A 269 -1.87 -38.05 -34.87
C PRO A 269 -2.65 -38.33 -36.18
N LYS A 270 -1.96 -38.96 -37.14
CA LYS A 270 -2.57 -39.43 -38.39
C LYS A 270 -3.71 -40.43 -38.07
N PRO A 271 -4.89 -40.32 -38.69
CA PRO A 271 -5.89 -41.39 -38.61
C PRO A 271 -5.36 -42.63 -39.36
N LYS A 272 -5.25 -43.76 -38.67
CA LYS A 272 -5.02 -45.06 -39.30
C LYS A 272 -6.26 -45.42 -40.12
N GLN A 273 -6.14 -45.44 -41.44
CA GLN A 273 -7.10 -46.10 -42.33
C GLN A 273 -6.82 -47.61 -42.36
N LYS A 274 -7.87 -48.36 -41.99
CA LYS A 274 -8.33 -49.69 -42.44
C LYS A 274 -7.36 -50.86 -42.52
N GLN A 275 -7.80 -51.98 -41.95
CA GLN A 275 -7.96 -53.20 -42.75
C GLN A 275 -9.21 -53.98 -42.30
N LYS A 276 -10.10 -54.20 -43.28
CA LYS A 276 -11.12 -55.25 -43.26
C LYS A 276 -10.41 -56.60 -43.36
N GLN A 277 -10.82 -57.57 -42.55
CA GLN A 277 -11.06 -58.95 -42.96
C GLN A 277 -12.36 -59.38 -42.29
#